data_AF-A0A521K8A6-F1
#
_entry.id   AF-A0A521K8A6-F1
#
_cell.length_a   1.000
_cell.length_b   1.000
_cell.length_c   1.000
_cell.angle_alpha   90.00
_cell.angle_beta   90.00
_cell.angle_gamma   90.00
#
_symmetry.space_group_name_H-M   'P 1'
#
loop_
_entity.id
_entity.type
_entity.pdbx_description
1 polymer ?
#
loop_
_entity_poly.entity_id
_entity_poly.type
_entity_poly.pdbx_seq_one_letter_code
_entity_poly.pdbx_strand_id
1 'polypeptide(L)'
;MDEIKKVKVTPKDFFLWLGSMVALYVSAVSLILLVHQYITYFFPSPLDYGDAYSGTFRFAIASLIVFFPLYIVLTRMVHQDIRRVPEKKELWVRKWLVVITLFVAGLTIAGDLVALVNTFLNGELTIRFALKALVIFVVLGSAFWYYLEELRGKWEREENNSKIIGGIVTLIVLITVIGGFFIIGSPQSQRSIRLDQERVYNLQNIQYQVTYYWQQKQKLPTEIADLEDPLMGFVAPRDPETGVMYVYEVIDAMSFKLCADFALPSQTPKNSVPVRAEMQNENWQHEKGQKCFERTIDPELFPPSTQPSKAFMR
;
A
#
# COMPACT_ATOMS: atom_id res chain seq x y z
N MET A 1 -35.68 30.26 40.14
CA MET A 1 -34.94 28.98 39.95
C MET A 1 -35.34 28.51 38.57
N ASP A 2 -34.68 29.04 37.54
CA ASP A 2 -35.06 28.79 36.16
C ASP A 2 -34.83 27.33 35.83
N GLU A 3 -35.90 26.64 35.42
CA GLU A 3 -35.80 25.31 34.83
C GLU A 3 -34.85 25.39 33.64
N ILE A 4 -33.65 24.82 33.77
CA ILE A 4 -32.75 24.62 32.64
C ILE A 4 -33.48 23.69 31.68
N LYS A 5 -34.10 24.26 30.66
CA LYS A 5 -34.83 23.56 29.62
C LYS A 5 -33.83 22.64 28.91
N LYS A 6 -33.82 21.36 29.31
CA LYS A 6 -32.93 20.35 28.73
C LYS A 6 -33.23 20.25 27.24
N VAL A 7 -32.30 20.70 26.39
CA VAL A 7 -32.42 20.55 24.94
C VAL A 7 -32.49 19.07 24.62
N LYS A 8 -33.58 18.67 23.97
CA LYS A 8 -33.73 17.29 23.49
C LYS A 8 -32.86 17.10 22.25
N VAL A 9 -32.12 15.99 22.23
CA VAL A 9 -31.31 15.61 21.07
C VAL A 9 -32.24 15.33 19.89
N THR A 10 -31.99 16.00 18.77
CA THR A 10 -32.67 15.66 17.51
C THR A 10 -31.90 14.56 16.77
N PRO A 11 -32.55 13.78 15.88
CA PRO A 11 -31.85 12.82 15.04
C PRO A 11 -30.71 13.46 14.23
N LYS A 12 -30.90 14.69 13.74
CA LYS A 12 -29.86 15.47 13.06
C LYS A 12 -28.64 15.66 13.94
N ASP A 13 -28.83 16.06 15.21
CA ASP A 13 -27.70 16.28 16.14
C ASP A 13 -26.95 14.97 16.42
N PHE A 14 -27.67 13.86 16.58
CA PHE A 14 -27.08 12.55 16.80
C PHE A 14 -26.20 12.12 15.62
N PHE A 15 -26.74 12.11 14.40
CA PHE A 15 -26.01 11.67 13.21
C PHE A 15 -24.89 12.63 12.81
N LEU A 16 -25.03 13.93 13.09
CA LEU A 16 -23.98 14.90 12.83
C LEU A 16 -22.75 14.64 13.71
N TRP A 17 -22.96 14.42 15.02
CA TRP A 17 -21.89 14.11 15.96
C TRP A 17 -21.29 12.71 15.73
N LEU A 18 -22.13 11.71 15.46
CA LEU A 18 -21.65 10.36 15.15
C LEU A 18 -20.83 10.37 13.86
N GLY A 19 -21.33 11.02 12.81
CA GLY A 19 -20.66 11.15 11.53
C GLY A 19 -19.32 11.88 11.64
N SER A 20 -19.23 12.96 12.43
CA SER A 20 -17.97 13.67 12.64
C SER A 20 -16.93 12.79 13.35
N MET A 21 -17.35 11.98 14.34
CA MET A 21 -16.44 11.08 15.05
C MET A 21 -15.97 9.91 14.18
N VAL A 22 -16.86 9.30 13.40
CA VAL A 22 -16.48 8.26 12.43
C VAL A 22 -15.50 8.83 11.41
N ALA A 23 -15.78 10.00 10.85
CA ALA A 23 -14.91 10.65 9.88
C ALA A 23 -13.53 11.00 10.47
N LEU A 24 -13.49 11.45 11.73
CA LEU A 24 -12.24 11.64 12.47
C LEU A 24 -11.45 10.33 12.57
N TYR A 25 -12.07 9.25 13.07
CA TYR A 25 -11.40 7.98 13.31
C TYR A 25 -10.84 7.37 12.03
N VAL A 26 -11.64 7.36 10.97
CA VAL A 26 -11.18 6.85 9.66
C VAL A 26 -10.03 7.71 9.14
N SER A 27 -10.10 9.04 9.27
CA SER A 27 -9.02 9.93 8.85
C SER A 27 -7.73 9.72 9.67
N ALA A 28 -7.83 9.64 11.00
CA ALA A 28 -6.69 9.46 11.89
C ALA A 28 -5.99 8.11 11.65
N VAL A 29 -6.76 7.02 11.57
CA VAL A 29 -6.21 5.69 11.27
C VAL A 29 -5.56 5.67 9.88
N SER A 30 -6.21 6.25 8.88
CA SER A 30 -5.65 6.31 7.52
C SER A 30 -4.36 7.13 7.45
N LEU A 31 -4.28 8.24 8.19
CA LEU A 31 -3.07 9.04 8.29
C LEU A 31 -1.92 8.26 8.94
N ILE A 32 -2.18 7.56 10.05
CA ILE A 32 -1.20 6.71 10.73
C ILE A 32 -0.71 5.61 9.78
N LEU A 33 -1.63 4.91 9.11
CA LEU A 33 -1.28 3.85 8.15
C LEU A 33 -0.40 4.39 7.03
N LEU A 34 -0.75 5.53 6.44
CA LEU A 34 0.01 6.11 5.33
C LEU A 34 1.44 6.49 5.76
N VAL A 35 1.59 7.13 6.92
CA VAL A 35 2.91 7.54 7.43
C VAL A 35 3.73 6.32 7.86
N HIS A 36 3.11 5.30 8.45
CA HIS A 36 3.77 4.02 8.75
C HIS A 36 4.33 3.36 7.50
N GLN A 37 3.61 3.47 6.39
CA GLN A 37 4.07 2.94 5.12
C GLN A 37 5.23 3.77 4.53
N TYR A 38 5.25 5.10 4.72
CA TYR A 38 6.45 5.91 4.38
C TYR A 38 7.65 5.49 5.21
N ILE A 39 7.46 5.23 6.51
CA ILE A 39 8.55 4.73 7.37
C ILE A 39 9.04 3.36 6.88
N THR A 40 8.15 2.45 6.49
CA THR A 40 8.55 1.16 5.91
C THR A 40 9.35 1.34 4.60
N TYR A 41 8.95 2.30 3.75
CA TYR A 41 9.65 2.61 2.50
C TYR A 41 11.06 3.20 2.71
N PHE A 42 11.22 4.15 3.63
CA PHE A 42 12.51 4.81 3.89
C PHE A 42 13.44 3.99 4.78
N PHE A 43 12.90 3.13 5.65
CA PHE A 43 13.67 2.27 6.54
C PHE A 43 13.29 0.80 6.30
N PRO A 44 13.57 0.21 5.13
CA PRO A 44 13.17 -1.15 4.76
C PRO A 44 13.86 -2.22 5.64
N SER A 45 13.20 -3.33 5.97
CA SER A 45 13.82 -4.44 6.72
C SER A 45 14.19 -5.60 5.79
N PRO A 46 15.24 -6.39 6.09
CA PRO A 46 15.60 -7.56 5.28
C PRO A 46 14.53 -8.66 5.22
N LEU A 47 13.50 -8.57 6.08
CA LEU A 47 12.41 -9.54 6.18
C LEU A 47 11.12 -9.05 5.51
N ASP A 48 11.11 -7.83 4.93
CA ASP A 48 9.97 -7.31 4.19
C ASP A 48 9.92 -7.91 2.78
N TYR A 49 9.36 -9.11 2.67
CA TYR A 49 9.00 -9.72 1.39
C TYR A 49 7.57 -9.31 1.02
N GLY A 50 7.42 -8.12 0.45
CA GLY A 50 6.11 -7.60 0.07
C GLY A 50 6.19 -6.52 -0.99
N ASP A 51 5.16 -6.48 -1.85
CA ASP A 51 5.04 -5.47 -2.89
C ASP A 51 4.97 -4.05 -2.29
N ALA A 52 5.83 -3.16 -2.77
CA ALA A 52 5.96 -1.80 -2.26
C ALA A 52 4.64 -1.01 -2.43
N TYR A 53 3.79 -1.43 -3.37
CA TYR A 53 2.45 -0.87 -3.57
C TYR A 53 1.36 -1.72 -2.91
N SER A 54 1.45 -1.86 -1.58
CA SER A 54 0.46 -2.58 -0.78
C SER A 54 -0.95 -1.97 -0.92
N GLY A 55 -1.98 -2.81 -0.89
CA GLY A 55 -3.38 -2.35 -0.89
C GLY A 55 -3.68 -1.35 0.25
N THR A 56 -2.93 -1.44 1.35
CA THR A 56 -2.99 -0.53 2.50
C THR A 56 -2.69 0.92 2.13
N PHE A 57 -1.69 1.18 1.28
CA PHE A 57 -1.38 2.55 0.83
C PHE A 57 -2.56 3.16 0.06
N ARG A 58 -3.14 2.41 -0.88
CA ARG A 58 -4.26 2.86 -1.71
C ARG A 58 -5.48 3.16 -0.86
N PHE A 59 -5.78 2.25 0.06
CA PHE A 59 -6.89 2.39 0.99
C PHE A 59 -6.74 3.62 1.90
N ALA A 60 -5.54 3.84 2.44
CA ALA A 60 -5.26 4.99 3.29
C ALA A 60 -5.41 6.33 2.55
N ILE A 61 -4.85 6.45 1.34
CA ILE A 61 -4.98 7.65 0.52
C ILE A 61 -6.45 7.90 0.14
N ALA A 62 -7.16 6.88 -0.34
CA ALA A 62 -8.57 7.00 -0.72
C ALA A 62 -9.44 7.42 0.47
N SER A 63 -9.21 6.81 1.64
CA SER A 63 -9.92 7.13 2.87
C SER A 63 -9.66 8.58 3.32
N LEU A 64 -8.42 9.07 3.23
CA LEU A 64 -8.11 10.47 3.54
C LEU A 64 -8.79 11.44 2.57
N ILE A 65 -8.78 11.16 1.27
CA ILE A 65 -9.40 12.03 0.26
C ILE A 65 -10.91 12.19 0.52
N VAL A 66 -11.58 11.16 1.04
CA VAL A 66 -13.04 11.19 1.28
C VAL A 66 -13.38 11.64 2.70
N PHE A 67 -12.84 10.96 3.72
CA PHE A 67 -13.26 11.15 5.11
C PHE A 67 -12.65 12.39 5.76
N PHE A 68 -11.47 12.86 5.34
CA PHE A 68 -10.87 14.04 5.96
C PHE A 68 -11.63 15.33 5.61
N PRO A 69 -11.97 15.62 4.33
CA PRO A 69 -12.84 16.75 4.00
C PRO A 69 -14.22 16.63 4.66
N LEU A 70 -14.77 15.42 4.70
CA LEU A 70 -16.04 15.15 5.40
C LEU A 70 -15.94 15.53 6.88
N TYR A 71 -14.87 15.14 7.58
CA TYR A 71 -14.62 15.51 8.97
C TYR A 71 -14.58 17.03 9.17
N ILE A 72 -13.86 17.76 8.32
CA ILE A 72 -13.77 19.22 8.39
C ILE A 72 -15.14 19.87 8.21
N VAL A 73 -15.92 19.41 7.23
CA VAL A 73 -17.27 19.95 6.96
C VAL A 73 -18.22 19.66 8.13
N LEU A 74 -18.28 18.41 8.61
CA LEU A 74 -19.18 18.03 9.70
C LEU A 74 -18.84 18.76 10.99
N THR A 75 -17.55 18.84 11.36
CA THR A 75 -17.11 19.57 12.56
C THR A 75 -17.41 21.07 12.44
N ARG A 76 -17.24 21.65 11.25
CA ARG A 76 -17.63 23.05 11.00
C ARG A 76 -19.13 23.26 11.19
N MET A 77 -19.97 22.34 10.70
CA MET A 77 -21.42 22.38 10.90
C MET A 77 -21.79 22.25 12.38
N VAL A 78 -21.13 21.36 13.13
CA VAL A 78 -21.32 21.20 14.58
C VAL A 78 -21.01 22.51 15.31
N HIS A 79 -19.84 23.11 15.08
CA HIS A 79 -19.45 24.37 15.73
C HIS A 79 -20.36 25.52 15.34
N GLN A 80 -20.84 25.57 14.10
CA GLN A 80 -21.82 26.58 13.67
C GLN A 80 -23.18 26.41 14.35
N ASP A 81 -23.69 25.18 14.45
CA ASP A 81 -24.95 24.89 15.14
C ASP A 81 -24.88 25.27 16.63
N ILE A 82 -23.74 25.02 17.28
CA ILE A 82 -23.51 25.40 18.68
C ILE A 82 -23.38 26.91 18.86
N ARG A 83 -22.73 27.63 17.93
CA ARG A 83 -22.65 29.11 18.00
C ARG A 83 -24.02 29.76 17.83
N ARG A 84 -24.90 29.18 17.01
CA ARG A 84 -26.28 29.66 16.82
C ARG A 84 -27.20 29.34 18.00
N VAL A 85 -27.05 28.14 18.57
CA VAL A 85 -27.85 27.67 19.71
C VAL A 85 -26.91 27.18 20.82
N PRO A 86 -26.47 28.07 21.74
CA PRO A 86 -25.49 27.73 22.77
C PRO A 86 -25.90 26.57 23.67
N GLU A 87 -27.21 26.35 23.85
CA GLU A 87 -27.75 25.24 24.64
C GLU A 87 -27.38 23.86 24.07
N LYS A 88 -27.02 23.76 22.78
CA LYS A 88 -26.53 22.52 22.16
C LYS A 88 -25.16 22.06 22.69
N LYS A 89 -24.44 22.88 23.45
CA LYS A 89 -23.20 22.46 24.13
C LYS A 89 -23.42 21.36 25.17
N GLU A 90 -24.62 21.35 25.75
CA GLU A 90 -25.01 20.47 26.83
C GLU A 90 -25.61 19.14 26.35
N LEU A 91 -25.64 18.90 25.03
CA LEU A 91 -26.13 17.65 24.47
C LEU A 91 -25.32 16.47 25.00
N TRP A 92 -26.02 15.46 25.51
CA TRP A 92 -25.39 14.28 26.09
C TRP A 92 -24.53 13.54 25.05
N VAL A 93 -24.98 13.48 23.79
CA VAL A 93 -24.28 12.80 22.68
C VAL A 93 -22.88 13.40 22.47
N ARG A 94 -22.76 14.73 22.46
CA ARG A 94 -21.47 15.43 22.38
C ARG A 94 -20.55 14.99 23.51
N LYS A 95 -21.00 15.16 24.75
CA LYS A 95 -20.19 14.88 25.94
C LYS A 95 -19.71 13.44 25.98
N TRP A 96 -20.62 12.49 25.72
CA TRP A 96 -20.28 11.07 25.69
C TRP A 96 -19.31 10.73 24.56
N LEU A 97 -19.58 11.17 23.34
CA LEU A 97 -18.69 10.85 22.21
C LEU A 97 -17.30 11.46 22.37
N VAL A 98 -17.20 12.72 22.82
CA VAL A 98 -15.89 13.36 23.05
C VAL A 98 -15.14 12.66 24.20
N VAL A 99 -15.81 12.35 25.31
CA VAL A 99 -15.17 11.64 26.43
C VAL A 99 -14.75 10.22 26.05
N ILE A 100 -15.57 9.47 25.31
CA ILE A 100 -15.21 8.16 24.77
C ILE A 100 -13.99 8.29 23.84
N THR A 101 -13.98 9.31 22.96
CA THR A 101 -12.85 9.57 22.05
C THR A 101 -11.55 9.78 22.84
N LEU A 102 -11.57 10.64 23.86
CA LEU A 102 -10.41 10.92 24.69
C LEU A 102 -9.96 9.67 25.47
N PHE A 103 -10.91 8.88 25.99
CA PHE A 103 -10.62 7.65 26.70
C PHE A 103 -9.95 6.62 25.78
N VAL A 104 -10.51 6.38 24.59
CA VAL A 104 -9.94 5.45 23.60
C VAL A 104 -8.56 5.92 23.15
N ALA A 105 -8.39 7.22 22.83
CA ALA A 105 -7.10 7.76 22.46
C ALA A 105 -6.06 7.57 23.59
N GLY A 106 -6.43 7.83 24.85
CA GLY A 106 -5.56 7.61 26.00
C GLY A 106 -5.16 6.14 26.17
N LEU A 107 -6.10 5.20 26.03
CA LEU A 107 -5.81 3.77 26.08
C LEU A 107 -4.89 3.32 24.95
N THR A 108 -5.11 3.81 23.72
CA THR A 108 -4.25 3.47 22.58
C THR A 108 -2.83 4.02 22.77
N ILE A 109 -2.68 5.26 23.26
CA ILE A 109 -1.38 5.85 23.59
C ILE A 109 -0.67 5.02 24.68
N ALA A 110 -1.39 4.61 25.73
CA ALA A 110 -0.82 3.78 26.78
C ALA A 110 -0.38 2.41 26.26
N GLY A 111 -1.20 1.77 25.41
CA GLY A 111 -0.87 0.50 24.76
C GLY A 111 0.36 0.60 23.84
N ASP A 112 0.46 1.70 23.07
CA ASP A 112 1.63 1.97 22.23
C ASP A 112 2.90 2.19 23.06
N LEU A 113 2.79 2.89 24.20
CA LEU A 113 3.91 3.04 25.14
C LEU A 113 4.35 1.71 25.73
N VAL A 114 3.41 0.83 26.09
CA VAL A 114 3.73 -0.52 26.59
C VAL A 114 4.45 -1.32 25.51
N ALA A 115 3.98 -1.29 24.26
CA ALA A 115 4.65 -1.95 23.14
C ALA A 115 6.06 -1.39 22.91
N LEU A 116 6.23 -0.07 23.03
CA LEU A 116 7.51 0.61 22.91
C LEU A 116 8.51 0.13 23.96
N VAL A 117 8.10 0.14 25.23
CA VAL A 117 8.92 -0.29 26.36
C VAL A 117 9.24 -1.78 26.25
N ASN A 118 8.26 -2.63 25.93
CA ASN A 118 8.48 -4.07 25.81
C ASN A 118 9.53 -4.39 24.73
N THR A 119 9.44 -3.75 23.57
CA THR A 119 10.40 -3.94 22.47
C THR A 119 11.79 -3.42 22.84
N PHE A 120 11.86 -2.31 23.59
CA PHE A 120 13.12 -1.80 24.15
C PHE A 120 13.75 -2.77 25.15
N LEU A 121 12.95 -3.33 26.07
CA LEU A 121 13.43 -4.28 27.08
C LEU A 121 13.91 -5.60 26.46
N ASN A 122 13.34 -6.02 25.34
CA ASN A 122 13.82 -7.17 24.57
C ASN A 122 15.12 -6.91 23.79
N GLY A 123 15.60 -5.65 23.74
CA GLY A 123 16.79 -5.27 22.97
C GLY A 123 16.57 -5.20 21.46
N GLU A 124 15.31 -5.25 21.00
CA GLU A 124 14.93 -5.29 19.58
C GLU A 124 14.44 -3.94 19.04
N LEU A 125 14.72 -2.84 19.76
CA LEU A 125 14.22 -1.52 19.37
C LEU A 125 14.87 -1.04 18.07
N THR A 126 14.12 -1.15 16.98
CA THR A 126 14.53 -0.62 15.67
C THR A 126 14.12 0.84 15.51
N ILE A 127 14.90 1.63 14.74
CA ILE A 127 14.56 3.02 14.38
C ILE A 127 13.17 3.09 13.74
N ARG A 128 12.87 2.14 12.84
CA ARG A 128 11.56 1.99 12.20
C ARG A 128 10.43 1.90 13.23
N PHE A 129 10.57 1.02 14.22
CA PHE A 129 9.54 0.82 15.22
C PHE A 129 9.36 2.05 16.11
N ALA A 130 10.46 2.68 16.54
CA ALA A 130 10.41 3.93 17.30
C ALA A 130 9.70 5.06 16.53
N LEU A 131 9.96 5.20 15.21
CA LEU A 131 9.28 6.18 14.36
C LEU A 131 7.78 5.86 14.21
N LYS A 132 7.41 4.58 14.09
CA LYS A 132 6.00 4.17 13.99
C LYS A 132 5.22 4.46 15.27
N ALA A 133 5.82 4.21 16.43
CA ALA A 133 5.25 4.59 17.73
C ALA A 133 5.11 6.11 17.84
N LEU A 134 6.16 6.88 17.48
CA LEU A 134 6.13 8.34 17.49
C LEU A 134 4.97 8.92 16.68
N VAL A 135 4.66 8.33 15.51
CA VAL A 135 3.51 8.75 14.70
C VAL A 135 2.19 8.59 15.45
N ILE A 136 2.00 7.48 16.18
CA ILE A 136 0.80 7.24 16.98
C ILE A 136 0.69 8.29 18.08
N PHE A 137 1.77 8.56 18.82
CA PHE A 137 1.81 9.63 19.83
C PHE A 137 1.46 11.00 19.26
N VAL A 138 2.02 11.38 18.10
CA VAL A 138 1.77 12.69 17.49
C VAL A 138 0.32 12.81 17.01
N VAL A 139 -0.20 11.81 16.29
CA VAL A 139 -1.55 11.87 15.73
C VAL A 139 -2.61 11.79 16.84
N LEU A 140 -2.50 10.81 17.74
CA LEU A 140 -3.47 10.67 18.82
C LEU A 140 -3.30 11.76 19.89
N GLY A 141 -2.08 12.19 20.18
CA GLY A 141 -1.81 13.28 21.14
C GLY A 141 -2.36 14.61 20.65
N SER A 142 -2.21 14.93 19.35
CA SER A 142 -2.80 16.14 18.77
C SER A 142 -4.32 16.09 18.71
N ALA A 143 -4.91 14.93 18.38
CA ALA A 143 -6.36 14.72 18.45
C ALA A 143 -6.88 14.85 19.89
N PHE A 144 -6.19 14.21 20.85
CA PHE A 144 -6.53 14.30 22.27
C PHE A 144 -6.50 15.76 22.75
N TRP A 145 -5.43 16.49 22.43
CA TRP A 145 -5.31 17.92 22.75
C TRP A 145 -6.46 18.74 22.15
N TYR A 146 -6.77 18.52 20.87
CA TYR A 146 -7.87 19.21 20.19
C TYR A 146 -9.21 18.99 20.88
N TYR A 147 -9.54 17.73 21.21
CA TYR A 147 -10.80 17.39 21.87
C TYR A 147 -10.84 17.77 23.35
N LEU A 148 -9.70 17.88 24.03
CA LEU A 148 -9.62 18.44 25.37
C LEU A 148 -9.98 19.93 25.36
N GLU A 149 -9.47 20.69 24.40
CA GLU A 149 -9.81 22.11 24.21
C GLU A 149 -11.27 22.31 23.74
N GLU A 150 -11.83 21.34 23.00
CA GLU A 150 -13.26 21.29 22.67
C GLU A 150 -14.12 21.13 23.93
N LEU A 151 -13.74 20.25 24.87
CA LEU A 151 -14.45 20.15 26.16
C LEU A 151 -14.37 21.43 26.98
N ARG A 152 -13.26 22.16 26.90
CA ARG A 152 -13.08 23.49 27.53
C ARG A 152 -13.90 24.58 26.83
N GLY A 153 -14.48 24.28 25.67
CA GLY A 153 -15.32 25.20 24.91
C GLY A 153 -14.53 26.29 24.18
N LYS A 154 -13.25 26.03 23.87
CA LYS A 154 -12.34 27.02 23.28
C LYS A 154 -12.69 27.30 21.82
N TRP A 155 -12.97 26.26 21.04
CA TRP A 155 -13.19 26.37 19.59
C TRP A 155 -14.50 27.11 19.23
N GLU A 156 -15.47 27.13 20.14
CA GLU A 156 -16.69 27.92 19.95
C GLU A 156 -16.52 29.38 20.34
N ARG A 157 -15.63 29.70 21.29
CA ARG A 157 -15.30 31.08 21.69
C ARG A 157 -14.36 31.74 20.69
N GLU A 158 -13.37 30.99 20.19
CA GLU A 158 -12.29 31.48 19.34
C GLU A 158 -12.41 30.94 17.91
N GLU A 159 -13.39 31.45 17.15
CA GLU A 159 -13.68 30.96 15.79
C GLU A 159 -12.46 31.02 14.85
N ASN A 160 -11.68 32.11 14.93
CA ASN A 160 -10.50 32.26 14.08
C ASN A 160 -9.43 31.20 14.37
N ASN A 161 -9.19 30.88 15.66
CA ASN A 161 -8.22 29.86 16.04
C ASN A 161 -8.66 28.46 15.58
N SER A 162 -9.96 28.17 15.66
CA SER A 162 -10.53 26.93 15.10
C SER A 162 -10.31 26.82 13.58
N LYS A 163 -10.53 27.92 12.83
CA LYS A 163 -10.27 27.96 11.38
C LYS A 163 -8.78 27.79 11.03
N ILE A 164 -7.89 28.44 11.80
CA ILE A 164 -6.44 28.36 11.59
C ILE A 164 -5.96 26.92 11.77
N ILE A 165 -6.34 26.27 12.87
CA ILE A 165 -5.96 24.88 13.12
C ILE A 165 -6.53 23.95 12.05
N GLY A 166 -7.80 24.13 11.67
CA GLY A 166 -8.39 23.38 10.55
C GLY A 166 -7.59 23.55 9.25
N GLY A 167 -7.13 24.76 8.96
CA GLY A 167 -6.26 25.06 7.81
C GLY A 167 -4.89 24.38 7.90
N ILE A 168 -4.23 24.43 9.06
CA ILE A 168 -2.93 23.78 9.29
C ILE A 168 -3.05 22.26 9.12
N VAL A 169 -4.04 21.63 9.76
CA VAL A 169 -4.23 20.18 9.65
C VAL A 169 -4.58 19.78 8.21
N THR A 170 -5.38 20.59 7.51
CA THR A 170 -5.68 20.36 6.09
C THR A 170 -4.42 20.41 5.23
N LEU A 171 -3.55 21.41 5.45
CA LEU A 171 -2.29 21.51 4.73
C LEU A 171 -1.37 20.30 5.01
N ILE A 172 -1.27 19.87 6.27
CA ILE A 172 -0.48 18.69 6.65
C ILE A 172 -1.00 17.44 5.93
N VAL A 173 -2.30 17.17 5.99
CA VAL A 173 -2.91 16.00 5.32
C VAL A 173 -2.72 16.06 3.81
N LEU A 174 -2.89 17.23 3.19
CA LEU A 174 -2.64 17.41 1.76
C LEU A 174 -1.19 17.10 1.39
N ILE A 175 -0.22 17.63 2.14
CA ILE A 175 1.21 17.34 1.92
C ILE A 175 1.47 15.84 2.09
N THR A 176 0.90 15.21 3.12
CA THR A 176 1.06 13.77 3.34
C THR A 176 0.49 12.97 2.16
N VAL A 177 -0.71 13.28 1.67
CA VAL A 177 -1.34 12.58 0.53
C VAL A 177 -0.55 12.79 -0.76
N ILE A 178 -0.14 14.03 -1.05
CA ILE A 178 0.66 14.38 -2.23
C ILE A 178 2.00 13.65 -2.20
N GLY A 179 2.68 13.61 -1.05
CA GLY A 179 3.92 12.86 -0.87
C GLY A 179 3.79 11.37 -1.21
N GLY A 180 2.60 10.79 -0.99
CA GLY A 180 2.34 9.38 -1.29
C GLY A 180 2.37 9.07 -2.76
N PHE A 181 1.84 9.98 -3.58
CA PHE A 181 1.90 9.87 -5.04
C PHE A 181 3.34 10.03 -5.57
N PHE A 182 4.20 10.78 -4.89
CA PHE A 182 5.62 10.89 -5.26
C PHE A 182 6.42 9.63 -4.91
N ILE A 183 6.15 8.99 -3.77
CA ILE A 183 6.88 7.80 -3.32
C ILE A 183 6.51 6.57 -4.16
N ILE A 184 5.21 6.38 -4.41
CA ILE A 184 4.68 5.20 -5.09
C ILE A 184 4.58 5.40 -6.60
N GLY A 185 4.34 6.63 -7.06
CA GLY A 185 3.95 6.91 -8.43
C GLY A 185 2.44 7.01 -8.61
N SER A 186 2.04 7.54 -9.77
CA SER A 186 0.64 7.78 -10.11
C SER A 186 -0.12 6.48 -10.41
N PRO A 187 -1.47 6.50 -10.40
CA PRO A 187 -2.29 5.33 -10.79
C PRO A 187 -1.93 4.78 -12.17
N GLN A 188 -1.58 5.66 -13.12
CA GLN A 188 -1.15 5.26 -14.46
C GLN A 188 0.20 4.55 -14.44
N SER A 189 1.18 5.08 -13.70
CA SER A 189 2.48 4.41 -13.50
C SER A 189 2.30 3.02 -12.90
N GLN A 190 1.43 2.91 -11.89
CA GLN A 190 1.13 1.64 -11.23
C GLN A 190 0.41 0.64 -12.13
N ARG A 191 -0.38 1.10 -13.10
CA ARG A 191 -0.95 0.24 -14.14
C ARG A 191 0.15 -0.29 -15.06
N SER A 192 1.06 0.58 -15.51
CA SER A 192 2.20 0.20 -16.34
C SER A 192 3.10 -0.82 -15.65
N ILE A 193 3.40 -0.66 -14.35
CA ILE A 193 4.16 -1.64 -13.56
C ILE A 193 3.49 -3.03 -13.59
N ARG A 194 2.17 -3.09 -13.38
CA ARG A 194 1.44 -4.38 -13.41
C ARG A 194 1.43 -5.02 -14.80
N LEU A 195 1.31 -4.21 -15.86
CA LEU A 195 1.42 -4.71 -17.23
C LEU A 195 2.83 -5.25 -17.52
N ASP A 196 3.87 -4.55 -17.07
CA ASP A 196 5.26 -5.01 -17.21
C ASP A 196 5.53 -6.29 -16.38
N GLN A 197 4.99 -6.40 -15.17
CA GLN A 197 5.04 -7.62 -14.36
C GLN A 197 4.36 -8.80 -15.06
N GLU A 198 3.18 -8.57 -15.66
CA GLU A 198 2.46 -9.57 -16.43
C GLU A 198 3.22 -9.98 -17.70
N ARG A 199 3.89 -9.03 -18.38
CA ARG A 199 4.81 -9.34 -19.49
C ARG A 199 5.94 -10.24 -19.03
N VAL A 200 6.62 -9.91 -17.93
CA VAL A 200 7.69 -10.77 -17.37
C VAL A 200 7.16 -12.16 -17.04
N TYR A 201 6.01 -12.27 -16.38
CA TYR A 201 5.37 -13.54 -16.07
C TYR A 201 5.06 -14.37 -17.32
N ASN A 202 4.56 -13.73 -18.37
CA ASN A 202 4.29 -14.38 -19.65
C ASN A 202 5.57 -14.88 -20.34
N LEU A 203 6.64 -14.07 -20.36
CA LEU A 203 7.93 -14.48 -20.92
C LEU A 203 8.55 -15.64 -20.12
N GLN A 204 8.42 -15.63 -18.79
CA GLN A 204 8.82 -16.74 -17.92
C GLN A 204 8.06 -18.02 -18.28
N ASN A 205 6.74 -17.94 -18.40
CA ASN A 205 5.90 -19.07 -18.80
C ASN A 205 6.31 -19.63 -20.18
N ILE A 206 6.54 -18.75 -21.18
CA ILE A 206 7.01 -19.19 -22.50
C ILE A 206 8.38 -19.87 -22.38
N GLN A 207 9.32 -19.28 -21.64
CA GLN A 207 10.63 -19.89 -21.39
C GLN A 207 10.50 -21.29 -20.78
N TYR A 208 9.64 -21.48 -19.78
CA TYR A 208 9.42 -22.80 -19.18
C TYR A 208 8.90 -23.82 -20.20
N GLN A 209 7.96 -23.41 -21.07
CA GLN A 209 7.46 -24.30 -22.12
C GLN A 209 8.50 -24.61 -23.20
N VAL A 210 9.34 -23.64 -23.59
CA VAL A 210 10.45 -23.88 -24.53
C VAL A 210 11.42 -24.91 -23.95
N THR A 211 11.79 -24.76 -22.67
CA THR A 211 12.65 -25.73 -21.98
C THR A 211 12.02 -27.11 -21.96
N TYR A 212 10.73 -27.21 -21.61
CA TYR A 212 9.99 -28.47 -21.60
C TYR A 212 9.93 -29.13 -22.99
N TYR A 213 9.61 -28.34 -24.02
CA TYR A 213 9.57 -28.79 -25.41
C TYR A 213 10.93 -29.38 -25.83
N TRP A 214 12.02 -28.69 -25.49
CA TRP A 214 13.37 -29.17 -25.76
C TRP A 214 13.70 -30.46 -24.99
N GLN A 215 13.33 -30.57 -23.71
CA GLN A 215 13.58 -31.79 -22.93
C GLN A 215 12.87 -33.02 -23.51
N GLN A 216 11.74 -32.84 -24.17
CA GLN A 216 11.00 -33.94 -24.82
C GLN A 216 11.51 -34.26 -26.22
N LYS A 217 11.70 -33.23 -27.05
CA LYS A 217 11.96 -33.40 -28.49
C LYS A 217 13.42 -33.22 -28.88
N GLN A 218 14.26 -32.79 -27.94
CA GLN A 218 15.68 -32.46 -28.12
C GLN A 218 15.94 -31.46 -29.25
N LYS A 219 14.95 -30.60 -29.53
CA LYS A 219 14.98 -29.54 -30.52
C LYS A 219 14.20 -28.35 -29.98
N LEU A 220 14.65 -27.14 -30.28
CA LEU A 220 13.89 -25.93 -29.99
C LEU A 220 12.66 -25.84 -30.92
N PRO A 221 11.55 -25.23 -30.46
CA PRO A 221 10.43 -24.91 -31.33
C PRO A 221 10.87 -23.91 -32.41
N THR A 222 10.25 -23.95 -33.58
CA THR A 222 10.54 -23.00 -34.66
C THR A 222 9.80 -21.69 -34.45
N GLU A 223 8.60 -21.75 -33.89
CA GLU A 223 7.77 -20.60 -33.55
C GLU A 223 7.02 -20.83 -32.23
N ILE A 224 6.51 -19.76 -31.62
CA ILE A 224 5.76 -19.85 -30.36
C ILE A 224 4.53 -20.75 -30.49
N ALA A 225 3.90 -20.79 -31.68
CA ALA A 225 2.72 -21.63 -31.93
C ALA A 225 3.02 -23.13 -31.76
N ASP A 226 4.26 -23.57 -31.95
CA ASP A 226 4.67 -24.96 -31.73
C ASP A 226 4.57 -25.39 -30.25
N LEU A 227 4.49 -24.43 -29.34
CA LEU A 227 4.32 -24.67 -27.90
C LEU A 227 2.87 -24.96 -27.52
N GLU A 228 1.89 -24.65 -28.38
CA GLU A 228 0.48 -24.87 -28.08
C GLU A 228 0.18 -26.37 -27.96
N ASP A 229 -0.38 -26.78 -26.83
CA ASP A 229 -0.74 -28.16 -26.57
C ASP A 229 -2.17 -28.25 -26.01
N PRO A 230 -3.15 -28.69 -26.82
CA PRO A 230 -4.53 -28.84 -26.37
C PRO A 230 -4.73 -29.86 -25.24
N LEU A 231 -3.85 -30.86 -25.10
CA LEU A 231 -3.93 -31.87 -24.04
C LEU A 231 -3.40 -31.33 -22.72
N MET A 232 -2.38 -30.47 -22.76
CA MET A 232 -1.83 -29.81 -21.58
C MET A 232 -2.47 -28.45 -21.28
N GLY A 233 -3.31 -27.94 -22.19
CA GLY A 233 -4.03 -26.68 -22.05
C GLY A 233 -3.14 -25.44 -22.13
N PHE A 234 -1.91 -25.56 -22.65
CA PHE A 234 -1.03 -24.41 -22.82
C PHE A 234 -1.41 -23.65 -24.09
N VAL A 235 -1.70 -22.37 -23.90
CA VAL A 235 -1.89 -21.40 -24.98
C VAL A 235 -0.86 -20.31 -24.78
N ALA A 236 -0.14 -19.97 -25.84
CA ALA A 236 0.89 -18.95 -25.78
C ALA A 236 0.29 -17.60 -25.33
N PRO A 237 0.78 -17.01 -24.23
CA PRO A 237 0.27 -15.73 -23.77
C PRO A 237 0.65 -14.63 -24.76
N ARG A 238 -0.16 -13.57 -24.77
CA ARG A 238 0.03 -12.39 -25.61
C ARG A 238 0.29 -11.16 -24.74
N ASP A 239 0.78 -10.09 -25.33
CA ASP A 239 0.95 -8.83 -24.62
C ASP A 239 -0.40 -8.36 -24.05
N PRO A 240 -0.51 -8.10 -22.74
CA PRO A 240 -1.78 -7.83 -22.07
C PRO A 240 -2.39 -6.46 -22.44
N GLU A 241 -1.62 -5.57 -23.06
CA GLU A 241 -2.07 -4.23 -23.46
C GLU A 241 -2.41 -4.17 -24.95
N THR A 242 -1.59 -4.79 -25.80
CA THR A 242 -1.67 -4.69 -27.26
C THR A 242 -2.28 -5.93 -27.92
N GLY A 243 -2.29 -7.08 -27.23
CA GLY A 243 -2.75 -8.36 -27.79
C GLY A 243 -1.83 -8.97 -28.85
N VAL A 244 -0.64 -8.39 -29.06
CA VAL A 244 0.36 -8.88 -30.01
C VAL A 244 1.12 -10.05 -29.38
N MET A 245 1.54 -11.02 -30.20
CA MET A 245 2.38 -12.12 -29.72
C MET A 245 3.78 -11.62 -29.36
N TYR A 246 4.38 -12.21 -28.31
CA TYR A 246 5.76 -11.92 -27.96
C TYR A 246 6.71 -12.35 -29.08
N VAL A 247 7.87 -11.71 -29.17
CA VAL A 247 8.88 -12.09 -30.16
C VAL A 247 9.69 -13.25 -29.61
N TYR A 248 9.76 -14.33 -30.37
CA TYR A 248 10.63 -15.48 -30.13
C TYR A 248 11.47 -15.74 -31.35
N GLU A 249 12.78 -15.90 -31.17
CA GLU A 249 13.70 -16.27 -32.25
C GLU A 249 14.75 -17.24 -31.71
N VAL A 250 15.02 -18.29 -32.48
CA VAL A 250 16.11 -19.22 -32.23
C VAL A 250 17.42 -18.55 -32.67
N ILE A 251 18.41 -18.52 -31.79
CA ILE A 251 19.74 -17.96 -32.04
C ILE A 251 20.72 -19.07 -32.43
N ASP A 252 20.68 -20.18 -31.71
CA ASP A 252 21.55 -21.34 -31.91
C ASP A 252 20.82 -22.62 -31.49
N ALA A 253 21.45 -23.80 -31.61
CA ALA A 253 20.85 -25.10 -31.32
C ALA A 253 20.21 -25.25 -29.93
N MET A 254 20.67 -24.48 -28.94
CA MET A 254 20.13 -24.47 -27.56
C MET A 254 19.88 -23.05 -27.04
N SER A 255 19.94 -22.04 -27.91
CA SER A 255 19.84 -20.64 -27.53
C SER A 255 18.69 -19.96 -28.26
N PHE A 256 17.91 -19.16 -27.54
CA PHE A 256 16.79 -18.40 -28.08
C PHE A 256 16.70 -17.03 -27.41
N LYS A 257 15.98 -16.10 -28.03
CA LYS A 257 15.60 -14.84 -27.40
C LYS A 257 14.10 -14.69 -27.28
N LEU A 258 13.69 -14.02 -26.21
CA LEU A 258 12.32 -13.60 -25.94
C LEU A 258 12.29 -12.08 -25.77
N CYS A 259 11.42 -11.39 -26.50
CA CYS A 259 11.32 -9.94 -26.40
C CYS A 259 9.91 -9.45 -26.07
N ALA A 260 9.86 -8.37 -25.31
CA ALA A 260 8.65 -7.59 -25.03
C ALA A 260 8.98 -6.09 -25.04
N ASP A 261 7.95 -5.26 -25.15
CA ASP A 261 8.06 -3.81 -25.01
C ASP A 261 7.58 -3.38 -23.62
N PHE A 262 8.50 -2.84 -22.82
CA PHE A 262 8.23 -2.49 -21.42
C PHE A 262 7.95 -1.00 -21.26
N ALA A 263 6.91 -0.67 -20.52
CA ALA A 263 6.52 0.73 -20.32
C ALA A 263 7.47 1.48 -19.37
N LEU A 264 8.06 0.78 -18.41
CA LEU A 264 8.93 1.33 -17.37
C LEU A 264 10.18 0.45 -17.17
N PRO A 265 11.29 1.02 -16.66
CA PRO A 265 12.42 0.21 -16.23
C PRO A 265 12.04 -0.65 -15.03
N SER A 266 12.64 -1.84 -14.91
CA SER A 266 12.47 -2.70 -13.74
C SER A 266 12.88 -1.96 -12.48
N GLN A 267 12.05 -2.07 -11.44
CA GLN A 267 12.44 -1.63 -10.12
C GLN A 267 13.32 -2.72 -9.51
N THR A 268 14.62 -2.48 -9.39
CA THR A 268 15.49 -3.33 -8.56
C THR A 268 14.97 -3.25 -7.13
N PRO A 269 14.56 -4.38 -6.50
CA PRO A 269 14.20 -4.35 -5.10
C PRO A 269 15.43 -3.88 -4.31
N LYS A 270 15.34 -2.77 -3.58
CA LYS A 270 16.44 -2.28 -2.73
C LYS A 270 16.96 -3.33 -1.74
N ASN A 271 16.16 -4.37 -1.48
CA ASN A 271 16.43 -5.47 -0.57
C ASN A 271 16.43 -6.85 -1.25
N SER A 272 16.68 -6.96 -2.56
CA SER A 272 16.91 -8.29 -3.12
C SER A 272 18.21 -8.82 -2.51
N VAL A 273 18.09 -9.74 -1.54
CA VAL A 273 19.16 -10.67 -1.20
C VAL A 273 19.69 -11.19 -2.52
N PRO A 274 21.02 -11.25 -2.76
CA PRO A 274 21.53 -11.86 -3.98
C PRO A 274 20.92 -13.25 -4.06
N VAL A 275 20.00 -13.43 -5.01
CA VAL A 275 19.58 -14.76 -5.44
C VAL A 275 20.89 -15.47 -5.70
N ARG A 276 21.07 -16.62 -5.02
CA ARG A 276 22.26 -17.45 -5.11
C ARG A 276 22.73 -17.43 -6.56
N ALA A 277 23.98 -17.01 -6.81
CA ALA A 277 24.53 -16.63 -8.12
C ALA A 277 24.50 -17.73 -9.21
N GLU A 278 23.84 -18.85 -8.93
CA GLU A 278 23.73 -20.06 -9.74
C GLU A 278 22.48 -20.05 -10.65
N MET A 279 21.53 -19.12 -10.47
CA MET A 279 20.38 -18.92 -11.38
C MET A 279 20.58 -17.70 -12.30
N GLN A 280 21.66 -17.68 -13.09
CA GLN A 280 21.95 -16.58 -14.03
C GLN A 280 20.87 -16.39 -15.11
N ASN A 281 20.05 -17.42 -15.37
CA ASN A 281 19.02 -17.42 -16.43
C ASN A 281 17.64 -16.88 -15.99
N GLU A 282 17.51 -16.38 -14.76
CA GLU A 282 16.27 -15.79 -14.24
C GLU A 282 16.32 -14.26 -14.15
N ASN A 283 17.39 -13.62 -14.64
CA ASN A 283 17.44 -12.16 -14.63
C ASN A 283 16.49 -11.59 -15.70
N TRP A 284 15.35 -11.07 -15.24
CA TRP A 284 14.32 -10.37 -16.04
C TRP A 284 14.40 -8.85 -15.91
N GLN A 285 15.54 -8.30 -15.49
CA GLN A 285 15.73 -6.86 -15.46
C GLN A 285 15.70 -6.26 -16.88
N HIS A 286 14.89 -5.22 -17.05
CA HIS A 286 14.68 -4.51 -18.30
C HIS A 286 14.71 -2.99 -18.09
N GLU A 287 15.06 -2.28 -19.15
CA GLU A 287 14.82 -0.84 -19.24
C GLU A 287 13.44 -0.58 -19.87
N LYS A 288 13.08 0.69 -20.01
CA LYS A 288 11.90 1.09 -20.79
C LYS A 288 12.17 0.84 -22.28
N GLY A 289 11.15 0.34 -22.98
CA GLY A 289 11.17 0.08 -24.41
C GLY A 289 11.34 -1.40 -24.73
N GLN A 290 11.64 -1.69 -25.99
CA GLN A 290 11.84 -3.05 -26.47
C GLN A 290 13.09 -3.67 -25.83
N LYS A 291 12.90 -4.76 -25.09
CA LYS A 291 13.99 -5.53 -24.49
C LYS A 291 13.86 -6.99 -24.88
N CYS A 292 14.98 -7.56 -25.35
CA CYS A 292 15.14 -8.98 -25.61
C CYS A 292 15.99 -9.63 -24.51
N PHE A 293 15.58 -10.82 -24.10
CA PHE A 293 16.28 -11.68 -23.16
C PHE A 293 16.78 -12.91 -23.89
N GLU A 294 18.10 -13.03 -23.99
CA GLU A 294 18.74 -14.24 -24.51
C GLU A 294 18.78 -15.30 -23.41
N ARG A 295 18.48 -16.53 -23.81
CA ARG A 295 18.40 -17.70 -22.95
C ARG A 295 19.09 -18.86 -23.63
N THR A 296 19.96 -19.52 -22.88
CA THR A 296 20.62 -20.76 -23.30
C THR A 296 20.15 -21.87 -22.39
N ILE A 297 19.69 -22.98 -22.97
CA ILE A 297 19.35 -24.18 -22.21
C ILE A 297 20.64 -24.87 -21.79
N ASP A 298 20.81 -25.08 -20.49
CA ASP A 298 21.90 -25.88 -19.93
C ASP A 298 21.43 -27.34 -19.78
N PRO A 299 21.95 -28.29 -20.58
CA PRO A 299 21.56 -29.70 -20.52
C PRO A 299 21.92 -30.41 -19.21
N GLU A 300 22.89 -29.90 -18.44
CA GLU A 300 23.25 -30.49 -17.15
C GLU A 300 22.22 -30.16 -16.08
N LEU A 301 21.69 -28.93 -16.10
CA LEU A 301 20.62 -28.48 -15.22
C LEU A 301 19.25 -28.99 -15.67
N PHE A 302 19.01 -29.05 -16.98
CA PHE A 302 17.74 -29.44 -17.58
C PHE A 302 17.94 -30.62 -18.55
N PRO A 303 18.17 -31.86 -18.06
CA PRO A 303 18.46 -33.00 -18.92
C PRO A 303 17.25 -33.42 -19.77
N PRO A 304 17.47 -34.05 -20.95
CA PRO A 304 16.40 -34.63 -21.75
C PRO A 304 15.60 -35.67 -20.95
N SER A 305 14.29 -35.70 -21.16
CA SER A 305 13.36 -36.61 -20.48
C SER A 305 13.65 -38.09 -20.73
N THR A 306 14.32 -38.41 -21.83
CA THR A 306 14.75 -39.77 -22.20
C THR A 306 16.03 -40.23 -21.51
N GLN A 307 16.75 -39.34 -20.80
CA GLN A 307 17.92 -39.72 -20.02
C GLN A 307 17.52 -40.02 -18.57
N PRO A 308 17.92 -41.18 -18.00
CA PRO A 308 17.69 -41.46 -16.59
C PRO A 308 18.41 -40.41 -15.73
N SER A 309 17.69 -39.80 -14.79
CA SER A 309 18.22 -38.81 -13.85
C SER A 309 19.46 -39.38 -13.13
N LYS A 310 20.62 -38.72 -13.29
CA LYS A 310 21.88 -39.09 -12.62
C LYS A 310 21.78 -39.08 -11.08
N ALA A 311 20.73 -38.47 -10.50
CA ALA A 311 20.49 -38.46 -9.06
C ALA A 311 20.15 -39.84 -8.47
N PHE A 312 19.83 -40.83 -9.31
CA PHE A 312 19.59 -42.22 -8.87
C PHE A 312 20.82 -43.14 -8.99
N MET A 313 22.00 -42.61 -9.37
CA MET A 313 23.25 -43.39 -9.52
C MET A 313 24.30 -43.11 -8.44
N ARG A 314 23.88 -42.70 -7.23
CA ARG A 314 24.76 -42.63 -6.06
C ARG A 314 24.18 -43.39 -4.89
#